data_AF-A0A1H7SMJ8-F1
#
_entry.id   AF-A0A1H7SMJ8-F1
#
_cell.length_a   1.000
_cell.length_b   1.000
_cell.length_c   1.000
_cell.angle_alpha   90.00
_cell.angle_beta   90.00
_cell.angle_gamma   90.00
#
_symmetry.space_group_name_H-M   'P 1'
#
loop_
_entity.id
_entity.type
_entity.pdbx_description
1 polymer ?
#
loop_
_entity_poly.entity_id
_entity_poly.type
_entity_poly.pdbx_seq_one_letter_code
_entity_poly.pdbx_strand_id
1 'polypeptide(L)'
;MSDEGDRTTVQTYVPSHQKDIWKEHADQLGMSQSEFVRTMVQAGRANFDVPERGGEAASTPGVGGSKAPLQNGGSNQNKSDGNNGGLSDRVVDALETQSYQSWDDLVSTLTENIEDRLESTLQELQSSGRVVYSGRHGGYTLAEDDGR
;
A
#
# COMPACT_ATOMS: atom_id res chain seq x y z
N MET A 1 -28.34 27.29 -8.17
CA MET A 1 -28.05 26.19 -9.11
C MET A 1 -26.88 25.45 -8.52
N SER A 2 -27.16 24.40 -7.75
CA SER A 2 -26.12 23.60 -7.11
C SER A 2 -25.77 22.47 -8.06
N ASP A 3 -24.57 22.55 -8.64
CA ASP A 3 -23.91 21.37 -9.20
C ASP A 3 -23.47 20.54 -8.00
N GLU A 4 -24.39 19.70 -7.48
CA GLU A 4 -24.06 18.71 -6.44
C GLU A 4 -23.29 17.59 -7.14
N GLY A 5 -22.04 17.89 -7.48
CA GLY A 5 -21.19 17.07 -8.31
C GLY A 5 -21.04 15.67 -7.73
N ASP A 6 -21.24 14.67 -8.59
CA ASP A 6 -20.98 13.26 -8.35
C ASP A 6 -19.57 13.06 -7.77
N ARG A 7 -19.49 12.93 -6.44
CA ARG A 7 -18.24 12.60 -5.74
C ARG A 7 -18.10 11.09 -5.69
N THR A 8 -17.03 10.57 -6.30
CA THR A 8 -16.66 9.15 -6.22
C THR A 8 -15.50 8.98 -5.24
N THR A 9 -15.56 7.95 -4.39
CA THR A 9 -14.48 7.63 -3.44
C THR A 9 -13.34 6.92 -4.16
N VAL A 10 -12.11 7.36 -3.93
CA VAL A 10 -10.89 6.72 -4.42
C VAL A 10 -10.16 6.11 -3.23
N GLN A 11 -9.83 4.82 -3.29
CA GLN A 11 -9.00 4.14 -2.29
C GLN A 11 -7.66 3.76 -2.93
N THR A 12 -6.58 3.88 -2.17
CA THR A 12 -5.24 3.48 -2.58
C THR A 12 -4.47 2.96 -1.37
N TYR A 13 -3.48 2.11 -1.61
CA TYR A 13 -2.62 1.56 -0.57
C TYR A 13 -1.35 2.40 -0.42
N VAL A 14 -1.00 2.71 0.82
CA VAL A 14 0.21 3.42 1.17
C VAL A 14 0.90 2.71 2.33
N PRO A 15 2.25 2.71 2.39
CA PRO A 15 2.97 2.19 3.53
C PRO A 15 2.45 2.78 4.85
N SER A 16 2.34 1.95 5.89
CA SER A 16 1.78 2.35 7.20
C SER A 16 2.48 3.57 7.78
N HIS A 17 3.81 3.60 7.77
CA HIS A 17 4.61 4.74 8.24
C HIS A 17 4.28 6.05 7.51
N GLN A 18 3.98 5.97 6.20
CA GLN A 18 3.64 7.14 5.39
C GLN A 18 2.25 7.66 5.73
N LYS A 19 1.30 6.75 5.98
CA LYS A 19 -0.04 7.10 6.47
C LYS A 19 0.02 7.81 7.82
N ASP A 20 0.91 7.38 8.71
CA ASP A 20 1.08 7.98 10.04
C ASP A 20 1.61 9.41 9.95
N ILE A 21 2.63 9.64 9.10
CA ILE A 21 3.17 10.99 8.82
C ILE A 21 2.07 11.92 8.29
N TRP A 22 1.24 11.44 7.36
CA TRP A 22 0.14 12.23 6.82
C TRP A 22 -0.94 12.54 7.83
N LYS A 23 -1.21 11.59 8.74
CA LYS A 23 -2.17 11.81 9.82
C LYS A 23 -1.69 12.92 10.75
N GLU A 24 -0.42 12.88 11.15
CA GLU A 24 0.21 13.92 11.97
C GLU A 24 0.15 15.29 11.29
N HIS A 25 0.47 15.36 9.99
CA HIS A 25 0.40 16.61 9.23
C HIS A 25 -1.04 17.13 9.07
N ALA A 26 -2.02 16.24 8.88
CA ALA A 26 -3.43 16.60 8.81
C ALA A 26 -3.92 17.16 10.15
N ASP A 27 -3.54 16.53 11.26
CA ASP A 27 -3.84 17.00 12.62
C ASP A 27 -3.20 18.38 12.88
N GLN A 28 -1.96 18.59 12.45
CA GLN A 28 -1.27 19.89 12.57
C GLN A 28 -1.98 21.01 11.79
N LEU A 29 -2.57 20.67 10.64
CA LEU A 29 -3.31 21.59 9.78
C LEU A 29 -4.80 21.68 10.13
N GLY A 30 -5.28 20.93 11.13
CA GLY A 30 -6.68 20.92 11.57
C GLY A 30 -7.66 20.38 10.53
N MET A 31 -7.18 19.54 9.60
CA MET A 31 -7.97 19.01 8.49
C MET A 31 -8.12 17.50 8.59
N SER A 32 -9.13 16.96 7.90
CA SER A 32 -9.29 15.51 7.81
C SER A 32 -8.18 14.88 6.96
N GLN A 33 -7.82 13.63 7.26
CA GLN A 33 -6.82 12.88 6.49
C GLN A 33 -7.15 12.84 4.99
N SER A 34 -8.42 12.67 4.64
CA SER A 34 -8.88 12.65 3.24
C SER A 34 -8.72 14.01 2.54
N GLU A 35 -8.88 15.11 3.29
CA GLU A 35 -8.72 16.48 2.78
C GLU A 35 -7.25 16.85 2.59
N PHE A 36 -6.40 16.41 3.52
CA PHE A 36 -4.96 16.53 3.40
C PHE A 36 -4.41 15.77 2.18
N VAL A 37 -4.82 14.51 2.00
CA VAL A 37 -4.43 13.70 0.83
C VAL A 37 -4.96 14.33 -0.46
N ARG A 38 -6.20 14.82 -0.48
CA ARG A 38 -6.76 15.52 -1.66
C ARG A 38 -5.92 16.74 -2.03
N THR A 39 -5.55 17.57 -1.06
CA THR A 39 -4.74 18.78 -1.27
C THR A 39 -3.35 18.43 -1.79
N MET A 40 -2.70 17.40 -1.23
CA MET A 40 -1.39 16.94 -1.68
C MET A 40 -1.42 16.40 -3.12
N VAL A 41 -2.44 15.61 -3.46
CA VAL A 41 -2.63 15.06 -4.80
C VAL A 41 -2.95 16.16 -5.81
N GLN A 42 -3.79 17.13 -5.43
CA GLN A 42 -4.10 18.29 -6.27
C GLN A 42 -2.87 19.16 -6.50
N ALA A 43 -2.07 19.43 -5.46
CA ALA A 43 -0.83 20.17 -5.57
C ALA A 43 0.22 19.44 -6.42
N GLY A 44 0.32 18.10 -6.31
CA GLY A 44 1.22 17.30 -7.14
C GLY A 44 0.79 17.21 -8.62
N ARG A 45 -0.51 17.35 -8.91
CA ARG A 45 -1.05 17.42 -10.28
C ARG A 45 -1.13 18.84 -10.85
N ALA A 46 -0.91 19.88 -10.05
CA ALA A 46 -1.08 21.29 -10.43
C ALA A 46 -0.05 21.83 -11.45
N ASN A 47 0.67 20.97 -12.18
CA ASN A 47 1.47 21.38 -13.32
C ASN A 47 0.68 21.44 -14.65
N PHE A 48 -0.64 21.18 -14.63
CA PHE A 48 -1.51 21.40 -15.78
C PHE A 48 -2.87 21.94 -15.35
N ASP A 49 -3.06 23.24 -15.64
CA ASP A 49 -4.31 24.01 -15.81
C ASP A 49 -5.49 23.75 -14.87
N VAL A 50 -5.72 24.65 -13.91
CA VAL A 50 -7.06 24.89 -13.33
C VAL A 50 -7.26 26.40 -13.17
N PRO A 51 -8.34 26.99 -13.74
CA PRO A 51 -8.66 28.39 -13.59
C PRO A 51 -9.03 28.75 -12.14
N GLU A 52 -8.54 29.91 -11.74
CA GLU A 52 -8.59 30.51 -10.41
C GLU A 52 -10.04 30.68 -9.90
N ARG A 53 -10.34 30.13 -8.72
CA ARG A 53 -11.42 30.64 -7.87
C ARG A 53 -10.93 30.80 -6.44
N GLY A 54 -10.31 31.97 -6.21
CA GLY A 54 -10.25 32.76 -4.97
C GLY A 54 -10.06 32.02 -3.65
N GLY A 55 -8.85 32.13 -3.09
CA GLY A 55 -8.57 31.78 -1.70
C GLY A 55 -7.07 31.80 -1.43
N GLU A 56 -6.60 32.90 -0.87
CA GLU A 56 -5.22 33.29 -0.58
C GLU A 56 -4.39 32.37 0.33
N ALA A 57 -3.11 32.25 -0.06
CA ALA A 57 -1.88 32.07 0.73
C ALA A 57 -1.59 30.74 1.47
N ALA A 58 -0.62 29.99 0.92
CA ALA A 58 0.56 29.56 1.69
C ALA A 58 1.73 29.24 0.73
N SER A 59 2.62 30.21 0.54
CA SER A 59 3.93 30.02 -0.09
C SER A 59 4.78 29.07 0.74
N THR A 60 5.14 27.92 0.20
CA THR A 60 6.19 27.06 0.78
C THR A 60 7.56 27.52 0.26
N PRO A 61 8.56 27.78 1.13
CA PRO A 61 9.88 28.18 0.69
C PRO A 61 10.62 27.00 0.05
N GLY A 62 11.15 27.22 -1.15
CA GLY A 62 12.05 26.29 -1.82
C GLY A 62 13.36 26.15 -1.05
N VAL A 63 13.70 24.91 -0.68
CA VAL A 63 15.06 24.53 -0.30
C VAL A 63 15.84 24.17 -1.56
N GLY A 64 16.90 24.94 -1.77
CA GLY A 64 17.79 24.88 -2.92
C GLY A 64 18.54 23.57 -3.04
N GLY A 65 18.92 23.30 -4.29
CA GLY A 65 19.72 22.14 -4.66
C GLY A 65 21.10 22.12 -4.01
N SER A 66 21.59 20.91 -3.79
CA SER A 66 23.01 20.61 -3.78
C SER A 66 23.21 19.25 -4.43
N LYS A 67 24.00 19.26 -5.50
CA LYS A 67 24.35 18.12 -6.32
C LYS A 67 25.42 17.25 -5.64
N ALA A 68 25.35 15.98 -6.04
CA ALA A 68 26.47 15.05 -6.30
C ALA A 68 26.99 14.20 -5.12
N PRO A 69 27.64 13.05 -5.39
CA PRO A 69 27.73 12.26 -6.63
C PRO A 69 27.34 10.78 -6.47
N LEU A 70 27.10 10.16 -7.62
CA LEU A 70 27.05 8.72 -7.82
C LEU A 70 28.35 8.05 -7.31
N GLN A 71 28.23 7.00 -6.50
CA GLN A 71 29.27 5.98 -6.37
C GLN A 71 28.63 4.60 -6.50
N ASN A 72 28.95 3.98 -7.62
CA ASN A 72 28.80 2.57 -7.92
C ASN A 72 30.00 1.82 -7.29
N GLY A 73 29.74 0.72 -6.58
CA GLY A 73 30.79 -0.10 -5.95
C GLY A 73 30.18 -1.36 -5.37
N GLY A 74 30.11 -2.41 -6.19
CA GLY A 74 29.26 -3.58 -5.99
C GLY A 74 29.71 -4.58 -4.94
N SER A 75 28.78 -5.49 -4.63
CA SER A 75 29.01 -6.94 -4.45
C SER A 75 27.65 -7.61 -4.21
N ASN A 76 26.91 -7.92 -5.29
CA ASN A 76 25.72 -8.75 -5.20
C ASN A 76 26.16 -10.22 -5.03
N GLN A 77 26.42 -10.62 -3.78
CA GLN A 77 26.16 -11.99 -3.38
C GLN A 77 24.64 -12.17 -3.38
N ASN A 78 24.11 -12.61 -4.51
CA ASN A 78 22.69 -12.89 -4.67
C ASN A 78 22.33 -14.18 -3.92
N LYS A 79 21.99 -14.03 -2.65
CA LYS A 79 20.98 -14.86 -1.99
C LYS A 79 19.81 -13.96 -1.62
N SER A 80 19.08 -13.46 -2.61
CA SER A 80 17.74 -12.92 -2.38
C SER A 80 16.73 -14.07 -2.43
N ASP A 81 16.74 -14.88 -1.37
CA ASP A 81 15.58 -15.67 -0.99
C ASP A 81 14.67 -14.78 -0.12
N GLY A 82 13.43 -14.60 -0.56
CA GLY A 82 12.35 -14.10 0.29
C GLY A 82 11.74 -12.78 -0.16
N ASN A 83 10.57 -12.89 -0.77
CA ASN A 83 9.45 -11.93 -0.74
C ASN A 83 9.22 -11.03 -1.96
N ASN A 84 10.24 -10.42 -2.60
CA ASN A 84 9.98 -9.54 -3.75
C ASN A 84 9.92 -10.26 -5.11
N GLY A 85 10.72 -11.32 -5.32
CA GLY A 85 10.72 -12.06 -6.58
C GLY A 85 9.36 -12.69 -6.89
N GLY A 86 8.73 -13.28 -5.87
CA GLY A 86 7.45 -13.98 -6.06
C GLY A 86 6.26 -13.06 -6.36
N LEU A 87 6.30 -11.77 -6.02
CA LEU A 87 5.20 -10.85 -6.35
C LEU A 87 5.26 -10.44 -7.82
N SER A 88 6.45 -10.08 -8.31
CA SER A 88 6.66 -9.73 -9.72
C SER A 88 6.27 -10.88 -10.65
N ASP A 89 6.70 -12.10 -10.32
CA ASP A 89 6.36 -13.30 -11.10
C ASP A 89 4.84 -13.55 -11.12
N ARG A 90 4.14 -13.33 -10.00
CA ARG A 90 2.67 -13.47 -9.93
C ARG A 90 1.91 -12.43 -10.72
N VAL A 91 2.38 -11.19 -10.75
CA VAL A 91 1.78 -10.14 -11.59
C VAL A 91 1.90 -10.51 -13.07
N VAL A 92 3.06 -11.06 -13.47
CA VAL A 92 3.26 -11.54 -14.84
C VAL A 92 2.32 -12.71 -15.15
N ASP A 93 2.24 -13.72 -14.28
CA ASP A 93 1.36 -14.89 -14.44
C ASP A 93 -0.14 -14.50 -14.56
N ALA A 94 -0.60 -13.55 -13.75
CA ALA A 94 -1.96 -13.02 -13.82
C ALA A 94 -2.26 -12.29 -15.14
N LEU A 95 -1.27 -11.58 -15.69
CA LEU A 95 -1.37 -10.89 -16.98
C LEU A 95 -1.16 -11.81 -18.19
N GLU A 96 -0.45 -12.92 -18.03
CA GLU A 96 -0.34 -13.97 -19.05
C GLU A 96 -1.66 -14.75 -19.19
N THR A 97 -2.37 -14.95 -18.08
CA THR A 97 -3.68 -15.62 -18.06
C THR A 97 -4.77 -14.75 -18.72
N GLN A 98 -4.74 -13.43 -18.47
CA GLN A 98 -5.66 -12.48 -19.07
C GLN A 98 -4.88 -11.24 -19.52
N SER A 99 -4.78 -11.04 -20.83
CA SER A 99 -3.94 -10.01 -21.45
C SER A 99 -4.28 -8.57 -21.06
N TYR A 100 -5.49 -8.33 -20.57
CA TYR A 100 -5.92 -7.06 -20.01
C TYR A 100 -6.72 -7.28 -18.72
N GLN A 101 -6.19 -6.79 -17.60
CA GLN A 101 -6.87 -6.77 -16.31
C GLN A 101 -6.90 -5.35 -15.78
N SER A 102 -8.01 -4.96 -15.15
CA SER A 102 -8.05 -3.70 -14.40
C SER A 102 -7.23 -3.82 -13.12
N TRP A 103 -6.97 -2.70 -12.46
CA TRP A 103 -6.30 -2.70 -11.16
C TRP A 103 -7.04 -3.55 -10.13
N ASP A 104 -8.36 -3.39 -10.05
CA ASP A 104 -9.20 -4.16 -9.12
C ASP A 104 -9.20 -5.66 -9.43
N ASP A 105 -9.24 -6.04 -10.71
CA ASP A 105 -9.19 -7.46 -11.12
C ASP A 105 -7.83 -8.08 -10.77
N LEU A 106 -6.74 -7.33 -10.99
CA LEU A 106 -5.39 -7.76 -10.66
C LEU A 106 -5.21 -7.91 -9.14
N VAL A 107 -5.75 -6.98 -8.35
CA VAL A 107 -5.74 -7.08 -6.88
C VAL A 107 -6.57 -8.27 -6.40
N SER A 108 -7.76 -8.51 -6.95
CA SER A 108 -8.59 -9.68 -6.61
C SER A 108 -7.83 -10.97 -6.89
N THR A 109 -7.32 -11.12 -8.12
CA THR A 109 -6.56 -12.30 -8.56
C THR A 109 -5.35 -12.56 -7.66
N LEU A 110 -4.58 -11.51 -7.33
CA LEU A 110 -3.41 -11.67 -6.47
C LEU A 110 -3.79 -11.96 -5.01
N THR A 111 -4.88 -11.37 -4.51
CA THR A 111 -5.33 -11.57 -3.14
C THR A 111 -5.87 -12.98 -2.95
N GLU A 112 -6.69 -13.47 -3.88
CA GLU A 112 -7.18 -14.87 -3.89
C GLU A 112 -6.00 -15.86 -3.86
N ASN A 113 -4.97 -15.64 -4.67
CA ASN A 113 -3.78 -16.50 -4.65
C ASN A 113 -3.01 -16.47 -3.32
N ILE A 114 -2.93 -15.30 -2.68
CA ILE A 114 -2.29 -15.15 -1.36
C ILE A 114 -3.14 -15.82 -0.28
N GLU A 115 -4.47 -15.70 -0.36
CA GLU A 115 -5.42 -16.33 0.54
C GLU A 115 -5.34 -17.86 0.45
N ASP A 116 -5.32 -18.43 -0.75
CA ASP A 116 -5.15 -19.87 -0.97
C ASP A 116 -3.83 -20.40 -0.39
N ARG A 117 -2.74 -19.63 -0.58
CA ARG A 117 -1.44 -19.99 -0.03
C ARG A 117 -1.42 -19.89 1.48
N LEU A 118 -2.05 -18.85 2.04
CA LEU A 118 -2.17 -18.67 3.48
C LEU A 118 -2.97 -19.82 4.09
N GLU A 119 -4.11 -20.18 3.51
CA GLU A 119 -4.96 -21.28 3.94
C GLU A 119 -4.19 -22.60 3.90
N SER A 120 -3.50 -22.89 2.80
CA SER A 120 -2.65 -24.09 2.68
C SER A 120 -1.54 -24.14 3.73
N THR A 121 -0.90 -22.99 4.00
CA THR A 121 0.16 -22.90 5.01
C THR A 121 -0.40 -23.07 6.42
N LEU A 122 -1.57 -22.49 6.73
CA LEU A 122 -2.25 -22.66 8.01
C LEU A 122 -2.67 -24.11 8.21
N GLN A 123 -3.21 -24.76 7.19
CA GLN A 123 -3.57 -26.18 7.22
C GLN A 123 -2.35 -27.07 7.51
N GLU A 124 -1.20 -26.79 6.89
CA GLU A 124 0.06 -27.49 7.17
C GLU A 124 0.53 -27.26 8.62
N LEU A 125 0.51 -26.00 9.07
CA LEU A 125 0.89 -25.64 10.43
C LEU A 125 -0.03 -26.27 11.48
N GLN A 126 -1.32 -26.38 11.22
CA GLN A 126 -2.27 -27.08 12.09
C GLN A 126 -2.06 -28.59 12.07
N SER A 127 -1.80 -29.17 10.91
CA SER A 127 -1.51 -30.60 10.77
C SER A 127 -0.21 -30.99 11.48
N SER A 128 0.78 -30.08 11.50
CA SER A 128 2.02 -30.23 12.27
C SER A 128 1.88 -29.89 13.76
N GLY A 129 0.68 -29.49 14.21
CA GLY A 129 0.40 -29.16 15.61
C GLY A 129 1.07 -27.87 16.09
N ARG A 130 1.52 -26.99 15.20
CA ARG A 130 2.19 -25.73 15.55
C ARG A 130 1.22 -24.56 15.73
N VAL A 131 0.08 -24.61 15.05
CA VAL A 131 -0.96 -23.58 15.08
C VAL A 131 -2.31 -24.25 15.38
N VAL A 132 -3.19 -23.56 16.10
CA VAL A 132 -4.54 -24.04 16.45
C VAL A 132 -5.54 -22.91 16.24
N TYR A 133 -6.73 -23.25 15.73
CA TYR A 133 -7.82 -22.31 15.62
C TYR A 133 -8.47 -22.06 17.00
N SER A 134 -8.48 -20.81 17.44
CA SER A 134 -9.13 -20.34 18.65
C SER A 134 -10.50 -19.76 18.31
N GLY A 135 -11.54 -20.58 18.45
CA GLY A 135 -12.92 -20.15 18.19
C GLY A 135 -13.37 -18.98 19.06
N ARG A 136 -12.84 -18.84 20.29
CA ARG A 136 -13.21 -17.74 21.20
C ARG A 136 -12.76 -16.37 20.69
N HIS A 137 -11.66 -16.33 19.96
CA HIS A 137 -11.02 -15.11 19.45
C HIS A 137 -11.23 -14.94 17.95
N GLY A 138 -11.91 -15.90 17.29
CA GLY A 138 -12.15 -15.87 15.85
C GLY A 138 -10.87 -15.86 15.03
N GLY A 139 -9.82 -16.57 15.45
CA GLY A 139 -8.52 -16.54 14.78
C GLY A 139 -7.60 -17.69 15.19
N TYR A 140 -6.36 -17.65 14.71
CA TYR A 140 -5.37 -18.70 14.96
C TYR A 140 -4.41 -18.29 16.07
N THR A 141 -4.01 -19.24 16.90
CA THR A 141 -2.98 -19.08 17.93
C THR A 141 -1.92 -20.15 17.77
N LEU A 142 -0.73 -19.93 18.33
CA LEU A 142 0.27 -20.99 18.40
C LEU A 142 -0.28 -22.10 19.30
N ALA A 143 -0.04 -23.36 18.93
CA ALA A 143 -0.23 -24.42 19.89
C ALA A 143 0.72 -24.11 21.06
N GLU A 144 0.17 -23.96 22.27
CA GLU A 144 1.02 -24.01 23.44
C GLU A 144 1.72 -25.36 23.40
N ASP A 145 3.05 -25.34 23.45
CA ASP A 145 3.87 -26.55 23.55
C ASP A 145 3.49 -27.20 24.89
N ASP A 146 2.46 -28.05 24.87
CA ASP A 146 2.06 -28.86 26.01
C ASP A 146 3.20 -29.90 26.16
N GLY A 147 4.17 -29.50 26.99
CA GLY A 147 5.57 -29.86 26.84
C GLY A 147 5.92 -31.35 26.90
N ARG A 148 7.13 -31.64 26.42
CA ARG A 148 7.83 -32.89 26.69
C ARG A 148 9.29 -32.68 27.03
#